data_AF-A0A8H7RAC0-F1
#
_entry.id   AF-A0A8H7RAC0-F1
#
_cell.length_a   1.000
_cell.length_b   1.000
_cell.length_c   1.000
_cell.angle_alpha   90.00
_cell.angle_beta   90.00
_cell.angle_gamma   90.00
#
_symmetry.space_group_name_H-M   'P 1'
#
loop_
_entity.id
_entity.type
_entity.pdbx_description
1 polymer ?
#
loop_
_entity_poly.entity_id
_entity_poly.type
_entity_poly.pdbx_seq_one_letter_code
_entity_poly.pdbx_strand_id
1 'polypeptide(L)'
;MGGIEGQNLNKVTFFQAIGLKVKFYVMICPCSNIRSVIELATITIPAVQKDLLNFMSILDTLLSVTVLHHSIMPNPELNILVTS
;
A
#
# COMPACT_ATOMS: atom_id res chain seq x y z
N MET A 1 21.79 -9.20 -4.38
CA MET A 1 20.63 -9.08 -5.29
C MET A 1 19.58 -8.25 -4.58
N GLY A 2 19.51 -6.96 -4.91
CA GLY A 2 18.50 -6.05 -4.35
C GLY A 2 17.19 -6.25 -5.10
N GLY A 3 16.30 -7.06 -4.55
CA GLY A 3 14.91 -7.13 -4.99
C GLY A 3 14.19 -5.91 -4.44
N ILE A 4 13.67 -5.06 -5.32
CA ILE A 4 12.68 -4.05 -4.94
C ILE A 4 11.40 -4.83 -4.69
N GLU A 5 11.27 -5.36 -3.47
CA GLU A 5 10.01 -5.86 -2.96
C GLU A 5 9.04 -4.68 -2.97
N GLY A 6 8.08 -4.71 -3.90
CA GLY A 6 7.00 -3.74 -3.94
C GLY A 6 6.37 -3.67 -2.54
N GLN A 7 6.44 -2.48 -1.93
CA GLN A 7 6.03 -2.27 -0.55
C GLN A 7 4.55 -2.64 -0.42
N ASN A 8 4.28 -3.82 0.14
CA ASN A 8 2.95 -4.35 0.30
C ASN A 8 2.21 -3.54 1.39
N LEU A 9 1.43 -2.55 0.95
CA LEU A 9 0.69 -1.63 1.82
C LEU A 9 -0.50 -2.30 2.55
N ASN A 10 -0.80 -3.58 2.30
CA ASN A 10 -1.88 -4.29 3.00
C ASN A 10 -1.66 -4.41 4.52
N LYS A 11 -0.44 -4.12 5.01
CA LYS A 11 -0.10 -4.11 6.44
C LYS A 11 -0.08 -2.71 7.05
N VAL A 12 -0.39 -1.66 6.29
CA VAL A 12 -0.44 -0.29 6.81
C VAL A 12 -1.52 -0.22 7.90
N THR A 13 -1.11 0.22 9.08
CA THR A 13 -2.00 0.36 10.23
C THR A 13 -2.53 1.78 10.36
N PHE A 14 -1.73 2.78 9.97
CA PHE A 14 -2.12 4.20 9.96
C PHE A 14 -1.17 5.02 9.07
N PHE A 15 -1.59 6.25 8.75
CA PHE A 15 -0.79 7.21 7.97
C PHE A 15 -0.73 8.57 8.66
N GLN A 16 0.29 9.35 8.32
CA GLN A 16 0.47 10.72 8.79
C GLN A 16 0.64 11.65 7.57
N ALA A 17 -0.19 12.68 7.49
CA ALA A 17 -0.06 13.73 6.49
C ALA A 17 0.56 14.99 7.12
N ILE A 18 1.73 15.42 6.63
CA ILE A 18 2.37 16.68 7.01
C ILE A 18 2.70 17.47 5.75
N GLY A 19 2.01 18.60 5.55
CA GLY A 19 2.13 19.40 4.34
C GLY A 19 1.78 18.55 3.11
N LEU A 20 2.73 18.46 2.17
CA LEU A 20 2.59 17.67 0.95
C LEU A 20 3.06 16.23 1.08
N LYS A 21 3.50 15.79 2.27
CA LYS A 21 4.02 14.42 2.44
C LYS A 21 3.01 13.58 3.21
N VAL A 22 2.67 12.43 2.64
CA VAL A 22 1.87 11.39 3.30
C VAL A 22 2.77 10.21 3.59
N LYS A 23 2.95 9.92 4.88
CA LYS A 23 3.77 8.81 5.37
C LYS A 23 2.87 7.67 5.81
N PHE A 24 3.19 6.46 5.41
CA PHE A 24 2.46 5.24 5.73
C PHE A 24 3.28 4.42 6.72
N TYR A 25 2.61 3.91 7.76
CA TYR A 25 3.26 3.19 8.83
C TYR A 25 2.62 1.82 9.07
N VAL A 26 3.45 0.86 9.48
CA VAL A 26 3.00 -0.38 10.10
C VAL A 26 3.39 -0.38 11.57
N MET A 27 2.46 -0.82 12.42
CA MET A 27 2.78 -1.12 13.81
C MET A 27 3.23 -2.59 13.89
N ILE A 28 4.44 -2.80 14.42
CA ILE A 28 4.91 -4.13 14.78
C ILE A 28 4.98 -4.24 16.30
N CYS A 29 4.66 -5.42 16.83
CA CYS A 29 4.76 -5.72 18.25
C CYS A 29 5.87 -6.78 18.44
N PRO A 30 7.15 -6.38 18.52
CA PRO A 30 8.24 -7.34 18.69
C PRO A 30 8.13 -8.14 19.99
N CYS A 31 7.52 -7.57 21.03
CA CYS A 31 7.23 -8.21 22.31
C CYS A 31 5.84 -7.78 22.81
N SER A 32 5.25 -8.50 23.77
CA SER A 32 3.90 -8.23 24.31
C SER A 32 3.69 -6.80 24.86
N ASN A 33 4.78 -6.13 25.28
CA ASN A 33 4.73 -4.81 25.91
C ASN A 33 5.36 -3.69 25.08
N ILE A 34 5.96 -4.01 23.93
CA ILE A 34 6.66 -3.02 23.10
C ILE A 34 5.96 -2.94 21.75
N ARG A 35 5.52 -1.74 21.41
CA ARG A 35 4.95 -1.42 20.10
C ARG A 35 5.95 -0.51 19.38
N SER A 36 6.39 -0.93 18.20
CA SER A 36 7.28 -0.16 17.34
C SER A 36 6.55 0.22 16.07
N VAL A 37 6.84 1.40 15.56
CA VAL A 37 6.25 1.94 14.34
C VAL A 37 7.33 1.99 13.28
N ILE A 38 7.07 1.38 12.13
CA ILE A 38 7.98 1.38 10.98
C ILE A 38 7.34 2.17 9.86
N GLU A 39 8.06 3.15 9.31
CA GLU A 39 7.68 3.85 8.09
C GLU A 39 7.82 2.89 6.90
N LEU A 40 6.72 2.63 6.20
CA LEU A 40 6.70 1.79 5.00
C LEU A 40 7.02 2.63 3.78
N ALA A 41 6.23 3.68 3.55
CA ALA A 41 6.30 4.49 2.34
C ALA A 41 6.09 5.97 2.68
N THR A 42 6.70 6.85 1.90
CA THR A 42 6.37 8.28 1.89
C THR A 42 5.98 8.67 0.47
N ILE A 43 4.76 9.19 0.32
CA ILE A 43 4.25 9.77 -0.93
C ILE A 43 4.31 11.29 -0.81
N THR A 44 4.78 11.95 -1.87
CA THR A 44 4.72 13.42 -1.97
C THR A 44 3.58 13.80 -2.91
N ILE A 45 2.57 14.48 -2.38
CA ILE A 45 1.47 15.07 -3.13
C ILE A 45 2.00 16.26 -3.92
N PRO A 46 1.76 16.34 -5.23
CA PRO A 46 2.15 17.50 -6.02
C PRO A 46 1.45 18.78 -5.53
N ALA A 47 2.22 19.87 -5.40
CA ALA A 47 1.71 21.17 -4.96
C ALA A 47 0.94 21.92 -6.07
N VAL A 48 1.22 21.59 -7.33
CA VAL A 48 0.69 22.29 -8.50
C VAL A 48 -0.60 21.61 -8.93
N GLN A 49 -1.67 22.40 -9.10
CA GLN A 49 -3.02 21.88 -9.38
C GLN A 49 -3.07 20.98 -10.62
N LYS A 50 -2.33 21.32 -11.68
CA LYS A 50 -2.21 20.49 -12.89
C LYS A 50 -1.56 19.13 -12.61
N ASP A 51 -0.52 19.13 -11.78
CA ASP A 51 0.20 17.91 -11.40
C ASP A 51 -0.62 17.04 -10.45
N LEU A 52 -1.48 17.66 -9.64
CA LEU A 52 -2.41 16.95 -8.75
C LEU A 52 -3.50 16.21 -9.52
N LEU A 53 -4.09 16.83 -10.55
CA LEU A 53 -5.04 16.17 -11.44
C LEU A 53 -4.40 14.99 -12.20
N ASN A 54 -3.18 15.19 -12.71
CA ASN A 54 -2.42 14.12 -13.35
C ASN A 54 -2.11 12.98 -12.38
N PHE A 55 -1.70 13.31 -11.16
CA PHE A 55 -1.42 12.33 -10.12
C PHE A 55 -2.67 11.52 -9.74
N MET A 56 -3.82 12.16 -9.57
CA MET A 56 -5.10 11.48 -9.31
C MET A 56 -5.48 10.54 -10.46
N SER A 57 -5.35 11.00 -11.71
CA SER A 57 -5.65 10.17 -12.90
C SER A 57 -4.76 8.93 -13.00
N ILE A 58 -3.48 9.07 -12.65
CA ILE A 58 -2.54 7.93 -12.58
C ILE A 58 -2.97 6.95 -11.47
N LEU A 59 -3.35 7.44 -10.30
CA LEU A 59 -3.83 6.59 -9.20
C LEU A 59 -5.11 5.84 -9.57
N ASP A 60 -6.07 6.49 -10.21
CA ASP A 60 -7.32 5.85 -10.68
C ASP A 60 -7.04 4.76 -11.72
N THR A 61 -6.08 5.00 -12.61
CA THR A 61 -5.63 4.00 -13.59
C THR A 61 -5.00 2.78 -12.89
N LEU A 62 -4.11 3.01 -11.92
CA LEU A 62 -3.48 1.94 -11.15
C LEU A 62 -4.49 1.14 -10.31
N LEU A 63 -5.49 1.81 -9.74
CA LEU A 63 -6.58 1.16 -9.02
C LEU A 63 -7.39 0.26 -9.97
N SER A 64 -7.75 0.78 -11.16
CA SER A 64 -8.49 0.03 -12.17
C SER A 64 -7.73 -1.22 -12.64
N VAL A 65 -6.42 -1.10 -12.87
CA VAL A 65 -5.54 -2.23 -13.20
C VAL A 65 -5.50 -3.25 -12.06
N THR A 66 -5.42 -2.78 -10.81
CA THR A 66 -5.40 -3.67 -9.62
C THR A 66 -6.72 -4.42 -9.47
N VAL A 67 -7.86 -3.75 -9.65
CA VAL A 67 -9.20 -4.37 -9.61
C VAL A 67 -9.35 -5.39 -10.73
N LEU A 68 -8.92 -5.05 -11.95
CA LEU A 68 -8.95 -5.97 -13.08
C LEU A 68 -8.05 -7.19 -12.83
N HIS A 69 -6.84 -6.99 -12.32
CA HIS A 69 -5.92 -8.06 -11.96
C HIS A 69 -6.54 -8.99 -10.90
N HIS A 70 -7.19 -8.44 -9.87
CA HIS A 70 -7.89 -9.22 -8.85
C HIS A 70 -9.11 -9.98 -9.39
N SER A 71 -9.81 -9.40 -10.36
CA SER A 71 -10.94 -10.05 -11.04
C SER A 71 -10.50 -11.23 -11.91
N ILE A 72 -9.31 -11.13 -12.52
CA ILE A 72 -8.76 -12.16 -13.42
C ILE A 72 -7.94 -13.22 -12.67
N MET A 73 -7.30 -12.87 -11.54
CA MET A 73 -6.63 -13.82 -10.65
C MET A 73 -7.52 -14.16 -9.45
N PRO A 74 -8.39 -15.19 -9.54
CA PRO A 74 -9.04 -15.72 -8.36
C PRO A 74 -7.95 -16.23 -7.41
N ASN A 75 -7.99 -15.72 -6.19
CA ASN A 75 -7.09 -15.97 -5.08
C ASN A 75 -6.52 -17.42 -5.06
N PRO A 76 -5.21 -17.65 -5.27
CA PRO A 76 -4.63 -18.99 -5.19
C PRO A 76 -4.66 -19.56 -3.76
N GLU A 77 -4.97 -18.77 -2.74
CA GLU A 77 -5.08 -19.24 -1.35
C GLU A 77 -6.45 -19.83 -0.99
N LEU A 78 -7.46 -19.81 -1.89
CA LEU A 78 -8.76 -20.44 -1.63
C LEU A 78 -8.83 -21.92 -2.05
N ASN A 79 -7.78 -22.48 -2.65
CA ASN A 79 -7.75 -23.88 -3.10
C ASN A 79 -7.18 -24.88 -2.09
N ILE A 80 -6.78 -24.44 -0.89
CA ILE A 80 -6.25 -25.34 0.16
C ILE A 80 -7.34 -25.82 1.14
N LEU A 81 -8.57 -25.27 1.08
CA LEU A 81 -9.65 -25.62 2.02
C LEU A 81 -10.85 -26.37 1.41
N VAL A 82 -10.71 -26.94 0.21
CA VAL A 82 -11.75 -27.80 -0.42
C VAL A 82 -11.29 -29.26 -0.58
N THR A 83 -10.10 -29.60 -0.10
CA THR A 83 -9.64 -30.99 0.03
C THR A 83 -9.15 -31.25 1.45
N SER A 84 -10.08 -31.47 2.38
CA SER A 84 -9.85 -32.08 3.69
C SER A 84 -11.08 -32.88 4.08
#